data_AF-A0A5C3KEK5-F1
#
_entry.id   AF-A0A5C3KEK5-F1
#
_cell.length_a   1.000
_cell.length_b   1.000
_cell.length_c   1.000
_cell.angle_alpha   90.00
_cell.angle_beta   90.00
_cell.angle_gamma   90.00
#
_symmetry.space_group_name_H-M   'P 1'
#
loop_
_entity.id
_entity.type
_entity.pdbx_description
1 polymer ?
#
loop_
_entity_poly.entity_id
_entity_poly.type
_entity_poly.pdbx_seq_one_letter_code
_entity_poly.pdbx_strand_id
1 'polypeptide(L)'
;MLGEWGEMLGHGWILHMVVNISLMDTSENIVQSSMTLVRPSTCVEEWWSVVRSFWCLLEPREITLFSVCNSTARSIVLDYVRRAWSVDTFLQLWFDKPRLFRYRLGLSGGVISGSQVLRFMDRELPYPGSDLDILVRIGGAVELHECLVLFGYKRRGKRGDDDRDRYGCISRIFRKAAKAENRIKPEKNGILEVINYSKLRPNSVNQETLKVQMIVVAQPPIQHIMLTYHSRFDSTHHNSTCFRPPRFSIVKGLYATVQYQLSEKECQAG
;
A
#
# COMPACT_ATOMS: atom_id res chain seq x y z
N MET A 1 -26.65 19.18 26.35
CA MET A 1 -25.20 18.84 26.31
C MET A 1 -24.99 17.44 25.73
N LEU A 2 -25.44 17.20 24.49
CA LEU A 2 -25.31 15.93 23.76
C LEU A 2 -24.91 16.21 22.29
N GLY A 3 -24.00 17.17 22.09
CA GLY A 3 -23.67 17.71 20.77
C GLY A 3 -22.25 17.44 20.25
N GLU A 4 -21.31 16.99 21.08
CA GLU A 4 -19.88 17.07 20.73
C GLU A 4 -19.12 15.73 20.71
N TRP A 5 -19.79 14.60 20.89
CA TRP A 5 -19.14 13.27 20.85
C TRP A 5 -19.22 12.54 19.49
N GLY A 6 -19.88 13.14 18.49
CA GLY A 6 -20.16 12.51 17.20
C GLY A 6 -18.99 12.49 16.20
N GLU A 7 -18.00 13.37 16.34
CA GLU A 7 -16.94 13.54 15.33
C GLU A 7 -15.61 12.84 15.67
N MET A 8 -15.34 12.50 16.94
CA MET A 8 -14.13 11.75 17.31
C MET A 8 -14.25 10.23 17.11
N LEU A 9 -15.47 9.70 17.02
CA LEU A 9 -15.74 8.26 16.91
C LEU A 9 -15.82 7.74 15.47
N GLY A 10 -15.56 8.55 14.44
CA GLY A 10 -15.56 8.07 13.05
C GLY A 10 -14.25 7.39 12.62
N HIS A 11 -13.12 7.79 13.20
CA HIS A 11 -11.77 7.43 12.71
C HIS A 11 -11.13 6.26 13.45
N GLY A 12 -11.55 5.97 14.69
CA GLY A 12 -11.02 4.86 15.48
C GLY A 12 -11.44 3.47 14.98
N TRP A 13 -12.55 3.34 14.24
CA TRP A 13 -13.14 2.02 13.93
C TRP A 13 -12.57 1.38 12.67
N ILE A 14 -12.24 2.17 11.65
CA ILE A 14 -11.49 1.66 10.49
C ILE A 14 -10.10 1.22 10.94
N LEU A 15 -9.50 1.96 11.89
CA LEU A 15 -8.28 1.55 12.59
C LEU A 15 -8.48 0.19 13.29
N HIS A 16 -9.55 0.03 14.06
CA HIS A 16 -9.86 -1.21 14.77
C HIS A 16 -10.12 -2.41 13.84
N MET A 17 -10.69 -2.18 12.65
CA MET A 17 -10.94 -3.21 11.64
C MET A 17 -9.67 -3.62 10.90
N VAL A 18 -8.83 -2.66 10.48
CA VAL A 18 -7.55 -2.94 9.80
C VAL A 18 -6.55 -3.58 10.75
N VAL A 19 -6.51 -3.13 12.02
CA VAL A 19 -5.75 -3.76 13.11
C VAL A 19 -6.23 -5.21 13.34
N ASN A 20 -7.55 -5.46 13.42
CA ASN A 20 -8.08 -6.82 13.59
C ASN A 20 -7.78 -7.75 12.40
N ILE A 21 -7.82 -7.23 11.17
CA ILE A 21 -7.57 -8.05 9.97
C ILE A 21 -6.10 -8.46 9.88
N SER A 22 -5.14 -7.58 10.22
CA SER A 22 -3.73 -7.96 10.29
C SER A 22 -3.39 -8.79 11.54
N LEU A 23 -4.07 -8.60 12.68
CA LEU A 23 -3.91 -9.47 13.85
C LEU A 23 -4.42 -10.89 13.56
N MET A 24 -5.53 -11.03 12.83
CA MET A 24 -6.06 -12.35 12.45
C MET A 24 -5.15 -13.14 11.50
N ASP A 25 -4.41 -12.48 10.60
CA ASP A 25 -3.43 -13.13 9.69
C ASP A 25 -2.19 -13.66 10.44
N THR A 26 -2.03 -13.34 11.72
CA THR A 26 -0.86 -13.73 12.52
C THR A 26 -1.11 -14.81 13.58
N SER A 27 -2.37 -15.25 13.75
CA SER A 27 -2.74 -16.29 14.71
C SER A 27 -2.88 -17.70 14.11
N GLU A 28 -2.73 -17.85 12.79
CA GLU A 28 -2.66 -19.16 12.16
C GLU A 28 -1.28 -19.78 12.37
N ASN A 29 -1.17 -20.55 13.46
CA ASN A 29 -0.09 -21.47 13.74
C ASN A 29 0.27 -22.28 12.49
N ILE A 30 1.57 -22.35 12.22
CA ILE A 30 2.20 -23.25 11.24
C ILE A 30 1.98 -24.68 11.74
N VAL A 31 0.83 -25.26 11.41
CA VAL A 31 0.69 -26.70 11.20
C VAL A 31 0.61 -26.86 9.69
N GLN A 32 1.74 -27.20 9.07
CA GLN A 32 1.79 -27.68 7.69
C GLN A 32 1.08 -29.04 7.62
N SER A 33 -0.24 -29.03 7.69
CA SER A 33 -1.05 -30.11 7.14
C SER A 33 -1.09 -29.92 5.64
N SER A 34 -0.54 -30.88 4.90
CA SER A 34 -0.70 -31.01 3.46
C SER A 34 -2.18 -31.20 3.10
N MET A 35 -2.96 -30.13 3.14
CA MET A 35 -4.25 -30.05 2.46
C MET A 35 -3.96 -29.67 1.02
N THR A 36 -4.09 -30.63 0.13
CA THR A 36 -4.26 -30.38 -1.31
C THR A 36 -5.38 -29.37 -1.49
N LEU A 37 -5.02 -28.18 -1.92
CA LEU A 37 -5.93 -27.08 -2.25
C LEU A 37 -6.80 -27.54 -3.42
N VAL A 38 -7.96 -28.12 -3.12
CA VAL A 38 -9.00 -28.36 -4.11
C VAL A 38 -9.39 -26.98 -4.61
N ARG A 39 -9.04 -26.69 -5.87
CA ARG A 39 -9.46 -25.43 -6.50
C ARG A 39 -10.98 -25.34 -6.39
N PRO A 40 -11.54 -24.29 -5.75
CA PRO A 40 -12.97 -24.13 -5.68
C PRO A 40 -13.55 -24.18 -7.09
N SER A 41 -14.66 -24.91 -7.25
CA SER A 41 -15.39 -25.00 -8.50
C SER A 41 -15.72 -23.61 -9.03
N THR A 42 -15.80 -23.46 -10.35
CA THR A 42 -16.08 -22.20 -11.07
C THR A 42 -17.30 -21.42 -10.54
N CYS A 43 -18.22 -22.10 -9.85
CA CYS A 43 -19.41 -21.53 -9.22
C CYS A 43 -19.08 -20.51 -8.10
N VAL A 44 -17.97 -20.65 -7.37
CA VAL A 44 -17.63 -19.76 -6.24
C VAL A 44 -17.20 -18.37 -6.72
N GLU A 45 -16.53 -18.29 -7.87
CA GLU A 45 -16.07 -17.01 -8.44
C GLU A 45 -17.21 -16.18 -9.00
N GLU A 46 -18.25 -16.81 -9.55
CA GLU A 46 -19.43 -16.11 -10.08
C GLU A 46 -20.21 -15.39 -8.97
N TRP A 47 -20.45 -16.06 -7.84
CA TRP A 47 -21.13 -15.46 -6.69
C TRP A 47 -20.35 -14.28 -6.10
N TRP A 48 -19.02 -14.39 -6.07
CA TRP A 48 -18.18 -13.34 -5.54
C TRP A 48 -18.29 -12.03 -6.33
N SER A 49 -18.50 -12.10 -7.64
CA SER A 49 -18.68 -10.90 -8.48
C SER A 49 -19.94 -10.11 -8.10
N VAL A 50 -21.05 -10.79 -7.80
CA VAL A 50 -22.33 -10.19 -7.38
C VAL A 50 -22.20 -9.60 -5.98
N VAL A 51 -21.65 -10.38 -5.06
CA VAL A 51 -21.41 -9.95 -3.67
C VAL A 51 -20.51 -8.71 -3.66
N ARG A 52 -19.41 -8.74 -4.41
CA ARG A 52 -18.51 -7.59 -4.56
C ARG A 52 -19.24 -6.36 -5.10
N SER A 53 -20.04 -6.52 -6.14
CA SER A 53 -20.77 -5.40 -6.76
C SER A 53 -21.72 -4.73 -5.76
N PHE A 54 -22.47 -5.53 -4.99
CA PHE A 54 -23.33 -5.01 -3.92
C PHE A 54 -22.53 -4.22 -2.87
N TRP A 55 -21.45 -4.80 -2.35
CA TRP A 55 -20.66 -4.16 -1.29
C TRP A 55 -19.84 -2.95 -1.76
N CYS A 56 -19.47 -2.88 -3.04
CA CYS A 56 -18.79 -1.73 -3.62
C CYS A 56 -19.69 -0.48 -3.66
N LEU A 57 -21.02 -0.65 -3.65
CA LEU A 57 -21.98 0.46 -3.57
C LEU A 57 -22.13 1.02 -2.16
N LEU A 58 -21.66 0.29 -1.15
CA LEU A 58 -21.76 0.69 0.26
C LEU A 58 -20.50 1.42 0.72
N GLU A 59 -20.68 2.50 1.46
CA GLU A 59 -19.60 3.18 2.17
C GLU A 59 -19.04 2.27 3.29
N PRO A 60 -17.76 2.43 3.69
CA PRO A 60 -17.18 1.65 4.79
C PRO A 60 -18.00 1.69 6.09
N ARG A 61 -18.67 2.81 6.35
CA ARG A 61 -19.57 2.98 7.50
C ARG A 61 -20.78 2.05 7.41
N GLU A 62 -21.40 1.95 6.24
CA GLU A 62 -22.59 1.12 6.01
C GLU A 62 -22.25 -0.37 6.12
N ILE A 63 -21.08 -0.77 5.60
CA ILE A 63 -20.55 -2.13 5.77
C ILE A 63 -20.41 -2.49 7.26
N THR A 64 -19.86 -1.55 8.04
CA THR A 64 -19.68 -1.74 9.49
C THR A 64 -21.03 -1.85 10.19
N LEU A 65 -21.99 -0.98 9.87
CA LEU A 65 -23.34 -1.05 10.42
C LEU A 65 -24.05 -2.36 10.07
N PHE A 66 -23.87 -2.86 8.84
CA PHE A 66 -24.44 -4.16 8.47
C PHE A 66 -23.86 -5.30 9.31
N SER A 67 -22.58 -5.23 9.67
CA SER A 67 -21.92 -6.27 10.47
C SER A 67 -22.48 -6.41 11.89
N VAL A 68 -23.16 -5.39 12.43
CA VAL A 68 -23.73 -5.43 13.78
C VAL A 68 -25.17 -5.95 13.83
N CYS A 69 -25.81 -6.15 12.66
CA CYS A 69 -27.20 -6.60 12.60
C CYS A 69 -27.41 -8.02 13.15
N ASN A 70 -26.51 -8.96 12.85
CA ASN A 70 -26.50 -10.32 13.38
C ASN A 70 -25.16 -11.03 13.12
N SER A 71 -24.96 -12.21 13.71
CA SER A 71 -23.71 -12.98 13.59
C SER A 71 -23.41 -13.43 12.15
N THR A 72 -24.42 -13.80 11.36
CA THR A 72 -24.24 -14.19 9.96
C THR A 72 -23.77 -13.01 9.11
N ALA A 73 -24.42 -11.86 9.25
CA ALA A 73 -24.05 -10.61 8.60
C ALA A 73 -22.61 -10.20 8.96
N ARG A 74 -22.24 -10.33 10.24
CA ARG A 74 -20.87 -10.12 10.71
C ARG A 74 -19.86 -11.01 9.98
N SER A 75 -20.14 -12.31 9.89
CA SER A 75 -19.26 -13.27 9.21
C SER A 75 -19.08 -12.95 7.73
N ILE A 76 -20.17 -12.59 7.04
CA ILE A 76 -20.14 -12.18 5.62
C ILE A 76 -19.31 -10.91 5.44
N VAL A 77 -19.51 -9.90 6.29
CA VAL A 77 -18.72 -8.66 6.23
C VAL A 77 -17.25 -8.94 6.50
N LEU A 78 -16.91 -9.74 7.51
CA LEU A 78 -15.51 -10.07 7.81
C LEU A 78 -14.83 -10.80 6.64
N ASP A 79 -15.50 -11.78 6.03
CA ASP A 79 -14.99 -12.44 4.82
C ASP A 79 -14.84 -11.43 3.67
N TYR A 80 -15.82 -10.55 3.48
CA TYR A 80 -15.75 -9.51 2.46
C TYR A 80 -14.56 -8.56 2.67
N VAL A 81 -14.39 -8.02 3.87
CA VAL A 81 -13.32 -7.04 4.16
C VAL A 81 -11.95 -7.71 4.01
N ARG A 82 -11.79 -8.96 4.46
CA ARG A 82 -10.55 -9.72 4.25
C ARG A 82 -10.18 -9.86 2.78
N ARG A 83 -11.15 -10.10 1.89
CA ARG A 83 -10.92 -10.25 0.46
C ARG A 83 -10.72 -8.91 -0.26
N ALA A 84 -11.58 -7.94 0.03
CA ALA A 84 -11.58 -6.63 -0.62
C ALA A 84 -10.33 -5.80 -0.31
N TRP A 85 -9.79 -5.92 0.91
CA TRP A 85 -8.57 -5.23 1.34
C TRP A 85 -7.41 -6.20 1.62
N SER A 86 -7.33 -7.30 0.87
CA SER A 86 -6.16 -8.18 0.89
C SER A 86 -4.97 -7.52 0.19
N VAL A 87 -4.01 -7.04 0.97
CA VAL A 87 -2.75 -6.45 0.45
C VAL A 87 -1.98 -7.49 -0.37
N ASP A 88 -2.01 -8.76 0.01
CA ASP A 88 -1.32 -9.82 -0.71
C ASP A 88 -1.92 -10.01 -2.11
N THR A 89 -3.25 -10.09 -2.19
CA THR A 89 -3.97 -10.20 -3.48
C THR A 89 -3.74 -8.96 -4.34
N PHE A 90 -3.71 -7.77 -3.74
CA PHE A 90 -3.42 -6.54 -4.46
C PHE A 90 -2.00 -6.53 -5.05
N LEU A 91 -1.01 -6.97 -4.27
CA LEU A 91 0.40 -6.99 -4.67
C LEU A 91 0.77 -8.11 -5.63
N GLN A 92 -0.06 -9.14 -5.78
CA GLN A 92 0.15 -10.24 -6.74
C GLN A 92 0.29 -9.74 -8.18
N LEU A 93 -0.23 -8.56 -8.52
CA LEU A 93 -0.02 -7.99 -9.85
C LEU A 93 1.46 -7.68 -10.13
N TRP A 94 2.22 -7.25 -9.11
CA TRP A 94 3.62 -6.84 -9.24
C TRP A 94 4.61 -7.91 -8.76
N PHE A 95 4.22 -8.73 -7.78
CA PHE A 95 5.14 -9.66 -7.11
C PHE A 95 4.55 -11.07 -7.02
N ASP A 96 5.31 -12.06 -7.48
CA ASP A 96 4.92 -13.48 -7.37
C ASP A 96 4.90 -13.97 -5.90
N LYS A 97 5.66 -13.29 -5.03
CA LYS A 97 5.73 -13.57 -3.59
C LYS A 97 5.39 -12.29 -2.80
N PRO A 98 4.11 -11.88 -2.74
CA PRO A 98 3.70 -10.60 -2.13
C PRO A 98 4.05 -10.52 -0.63
N ARG A 99 3.93 -11.62 0.11
CA ARG A 99 4.31 -11.71 1.54
C ARG A 99 5.79 -11.43 1.77
N LEU A 100 6.66 -12.04 0.96
CA LEU A 100 8.10 -11.81 1.03
C LEU A 100 8.44 -10.36 0.68
N PHE A 101 7.77 -9.78 -0.32
CA PHE A 101 7.93 -8.38 -0.66
C PHE A 101 7.50 -7.47 0.49
N ARG A 102 6.34 -7.71 1.13
CA ARG A 102 5.87 -6.94 2.29
C ARG A 102 6.85 -7.00 3.46
N TYR A 103 7.42 -8.17 3.73
CA TYR A 103 8.44 -8.32 4.77
C TYR A 103 9.66 -7.43 4.48
N ARG A 104 10.22 -7.49 3.27
CA ARG A 104 11.34 -6.64 2.82
C ARG A 104 10.98 -5.14 2.80
N LEU A 105 9.75 -4.81 2.42
CA LEU A 105 9.22 -3.46 2.47
C LEU A 105 9.20 -2.93 3.92
N GLY A 106 8.79 -3.77 4.88
CA GLY A 106 8.86 -3.47 6.31
C GLY A 106 10.29 -3.21 6.79
N LEU A 107 11.23 -4.09 6.47
CA LEU A 107 12.65 -3.96 6.84
C LEU A 107 13.29 -2.69 6.26
N SER A 108 12.92 -2.29 5.05
CA SER A 108 13.40 -1.05 4.44
C SER A 108 12.69 0.22 4.97
N GLY A 109 11.68 0.09 5.82
CA GLY A 109 10.84 1.22 6.25
C GLY A 109 10.09 1.86 5.09
N GLY A 110 9.80 1.10 4.03
CA GLY A 110 9.12 1.58 2.84
C GLY A 110 7.60 1.60 3.00
N VAL A 111 6.94 2.45 2.20
CA VAL A 111 5.48 2.65 2.22
C VAL A 111 4.97 2.75 0.79
N ILE A 112 3.98 1.93 0.42
CA ILE A 112 3.30 2.03 -0.87
C ILE A 112 2.45 3.31 -0.88
N SER A 113 2.42 4.03 -2.00
CA SER A 113 1.64 5.26 -2.15
C SER A 113 1.04 5.40 -3.56
N GLY A 114 0.57 6.60 -3.88
CA GLY A 114 0.20 6.97 -5.24
C GLY A 114 -1.21 6.52 -5.62
N SER A 115 -1.45 6.49 -6.94
CA SER A 115 -2.77 6.18 -7.50
C SER A 115 -3.24 4.77 -7.14
N GLN A 116 -2.32 3.82 -7.04
CA GLN A 116 -2.64 2.42 -6.74
C GLN A 116 -3.18 2.26 -5.31
N VAL A 117 -2.70 3.04 -4.33
CA VAL A 117 -3.28 3.02 -2.98
C VAL A 117 -4.71 3.55 -2.98
N LEU A 118 -5.01 4.61 -3.75
CA LEU A 118 -6.38 5.11 -3.85
C LEU A 118 -7.32 4.04 -4.41
N ARG A 119 -6.90 3.37 -5.50
CA ARG A 119 -7.65 2.23 -6.07
C ARG A 119 -7.88 1.12 -5.05
N PHE A 120 -6.86 0.77 -4.26
CA PHE A 120 -6.98 -0.21 -3.18
C PHE A 120 -8.01 0.22 -2.12
N MET A 121 -7.98 1.48 -1.69
CA MET A 121 -8.95 2.02 -0.72
C MET A 121 -10.37 2.01 -1.27
N ASP A 122 -10.52 2.32 -2.57
CA ASP A 122 -11.80 2.31 -3.28
C ASP A 122 -12.26 0.90 -3.67
N ARG A 123 -11.50 -0.15 -3.29
CA ARG A 123 -11.78 -1.57 -3.58
C ARG A 123 -11.78 -1.90 -5.07
N GLU A 124 -11.13 -1.05 -5.86
CA GLU A 124 -10.91 -1.27 -7.29
C GLU A 124 -9.79 -2.26 -7.53
N LEU A 125 -9.85 -2.95 -8.67
CA LEU A 125 -8.73 -3.78 -9.11
C LEU A 125 -7.52 -2.89 -9.43
N PRO A 126 -6.29 -3.35 -9.11
CA PRO A 126 -5.08 -2.64 -9.49
C PRO A 126 -5.02 -2.51 -11.02
N TYR A 127 -4.51 -1.36 -11.50
CA TYR A 127 -4.45 -1.07 -12.93
C TYR A 127 -3.05 -1.39 -13.48
N PRO A 128 -2.89 -2.40 -14.36
CA PRO A 128 -1.57 -2.85 -14.83
C PRO A 128 -0.77 -1.79 -15.60
N GLY A 129 -1.45 -0.82 -16.21
CA GLY A 129 -0.80 0.25 -16.95
C GLY A 129 -0.20 1.36 -16.10
N SER A 130 -0.51 1.39 -14.79
CA SER A 130 -0.02 2.41 -13.85
C SER A 130 1.11 1.85 -12.98
N ASP A 131 1.99 2.76 -12.57
CA ASP A 131 3.13 2.44 -11.74
C ASP A 131 2.69 2.16 -10.30
N LEU A 132 3.45 1.30 -9.60
CA LEU A 132 3.37 1.14 -8.16
C LEU A 132 4.39 2.06 -7.50
N ASP A 133 3.92 3.09 -6.79
CA ASP A 133 4.79 4.05 -6.12
C ASP A 133 5.15 3.55 -4.71
N ILE A 134 6.43 3.57 -4.38
CA ILE A 134 6.94 3.18 -3.05
C ILE A 134 7.82 4.32 -2.53
N LEU A 135 7.45 4.92 -1.41
CA LEU A 135 8.30 5.85 -0.69
C LEU A 135 9.21 5.08 0.26
N VAL A 136 10.48 5.47 0.30
CA VAL A 136 11.45 4.90 1.24
C VAL A 136 12.39 5.99 1.74
N ARG A 137 12.78 5.94 3.01
CA ARG A 137 13.84 6.83 3.51
C ARG A 137 15.18 6.38 2.93
N ILE A 138 16.13 7.31 2.80
CA ILE A 138 17.46 7.00 2.25
C ILE A 138 18.13 5.75 2.87
N GLY A 139 18.00 5.53 4.19
CA GLY A 139 18.59 4.37 4.86
C GLY A 139 18.05 3.02 4.39
N GLY A 140 16.81 2.96 3.87
CA GLY A 140 16.20 1.74 3.34
C GLY A 140 16.30 1.59 1.83
N ALA A 141 16.87 2.57 1.12
CA ALA A 141 16.88 2.58 -0.34
C ALA A 141 17.74 1.46 -0.95
N VAL A 142 18.84 1.07 -0.28
CA VAL A 142 19.70 -0.04 -0.71
C VAL A 142 18.94 -1.37 -0.61
N GLU A 143 18.38 -1.65 0.56
CA GLU A 143 17.61 -2.88 0.81
C GLU A 143 16.44 -3.03 -0.17
N LEU A 144 15.68 -1.95 -0.39
CA LEU A 144 14.56 -1.98 -1.33
C LEU A 144 15.03 -2.12 -2.80
N HIS A 145 16.14 -1.51 -3.19
CA HIS A 145 16.73 -1.71 -4.52
C HIS A 145 17.08 -3.18 -4.74
N GLU A 146 17.80 -3.80 -3.80
CA GLU A 146 18.21 -5.20 -3.89
C GLU A 146 17.01 -6.14 -3.91
N CYS A 147 15.99 -5.85 -3.10
CA CYS A 147 14.71 -6.54 -3.12
C CYS A 147 14.06 -6.48 -4.51
N LEU A 148 13.93 -5.31 -5.13
CA LEU A 148 13.31 -5.17 -6.46
C LEU A 148 14.10 -5.95 -7.52
N VAL A 149 15.44 -5.89 -7.50
CA VAL A 149 16.30 -6.67 -8.40
C VAL A 149 16.09 -8.17 -8.20
N LEU A 150 15.99 -8.64 -6.96
CA LEU A 150 15.67 -10.04 -6.63
C LEU A 150 14.32 -10.48 -7.19
N PHE A 151 13.33 -9.59 -7.23
CA PHE A 151 12.01 -9.82 -7.85
C PHE A 151 11.99 -9.69 -9.38
N GLY A 152 13.17 -9.63 -10.01
CA GLY A 152 13.34 -9.60 -11.47
C GLY A 152 13.13 -8.22 -12.10
N TYR A 153 13.02 -7.17 -11.30
CA TYR A 153 12.91 -5.81 -11.82
C TYR A 153 14.26 -5.28 -12.31
N LYS A 154 14.22 -4.62 -13.47
CA LYS A 154 15.36 -3.89 -14.03
C LYS A 154 15.15 -2.41 -13.85
N ARG A 155 16.20 -1.71 -13.39
CA ARG A 155 16.21 -0.26 -13.31
C ARG A 155 16.14 0.34 -14.72
N ARG A 156 15.29 1.35 -14.92
CA ARG A 156 15.31 2.18 -16.12
C ARG A 156 16.22 3.39 -15.87
N GLY A 157 17.43 3.34 -16.43
CA GLY A 157 18.34 4.48 -16.43
C GLY A 157 17.78 5.65 -17.24
N LYS A 158 18.22 6.88 -16.93
CA LYS A 158 18.06 7.99 -17.88
C LYS A 158 18.99 7.73 -19.07
N ARG A 159 18.67 8.24 -20.27
CA ARG A 159 19.58 8.13 -21.43
C ARG A 159 20.97 8.60 -21.02
N GLY A 160 21.98 7.72 -21.11
CA GLY A 160 23.36 8.00 -20.74
C GLY A 160 23.78 7.57 -19.32
N ASP A 161 22.89 7.03 -18.49
CA ASP A 161 23.31 6.30 -17.28
C ASP A 161 23.93 4.97 -17.74
N ASP A 162 25.26 4.90 -17.69
CA ASP A 162 26.03 3.69 -17.95
C ASP A 162 25.65 2.64 -16.87
N ASP A 163 25.12 1.49 -17.30
CA ASP A 163 24.59 0.46 -16.39
C ASP A 163 25.69 -0.30 -15.64
N ARG A 164 26.95 0.10 -15.83
CA ARG A 164 28.12 -0.49 -15.20
C ARG A 164 28.19 -0.27 -13.68
N ASP A 165 27.61 0.82 -13.16
CA ASP A 165 27.56 1.05 -11.72
C ASP A 165 26.19 0.64 -11.13
N ARG A 166 26.14 -0.58 -10.59
CA ARG A 166 24.97 -1.17 -9.92
C ARG A 166 24.43 -0.25 -8.80
N TYR A 167 25.31 0.48 -8.11
CA TYR A 167 24.96 1.32 -6.96
C TYR A 167 25.10 2.82 -7.25
N GLY A 168 25.42 3.21 -8.49
CA GLY A 168 25.73 4.60 -8.82
C GLY A 168 24.59 5.57 -8.56
N CYS A 169 23.34 5.11 -8.75
CA CYS A 169 22.17 5.89 -8.37
C CYS A 169 22.10 6.10 -6.85
N ILE A 170 22.39 5.08 -6.04
CA ILE A 170 22.35 5.17 -4.58
C ILE A 170 23.46 6.08 -4.07
N SER A 171 24.68 5.94 -4.58
CA SER A 171 25.80 6.85 -4.29
C SER A 171 25.47 8.30 -4.62
N ARG A 172 24.66 8.56 -5.66
CA ARG A 172 24.14 9.90 -5.97
C ARG A 172 23.12 10.37 -4.95
N ILE A 173 22.26 9.49 -4.45
CA ILE A 173 21.27 9.79 -3.41
C ILE A 173 21.95 10.18 -2.10
N PHE A 174 22.96 9.44 -1.63
CA PHE A 174 23.72 9.80 -0.44
C PHE A 174 24.41 11.17 -0.57
N ARG A 175 25.02 11.45 -1.72
CA ARG A 175 25.59 12.78 -2.00
C ARG A 175 24.54 13.88 -1.99
N LYS A 176 23.32 13.63 -2.48
CA LYS A 176 22.21 14.59 -2.42
C LYS A 176 21.73 14.81 -0.99
N ALA A 177 21.52 13.75 -0.21
CA ALA A 177 21.10 13.86 1.17
C ALA A 177 22.11 14.64 2.03
N ALA A 178 23.41 14.34 1.90
CA ALA A 178 24.47 15.08 2.59
C ALA A 178 24.49 16.58 2.20
N LYS A 179 24.15 16.90 0.95
CA LYS A 179 24.01 18.30 0.52
C LYS A 179 22.72 18.95 1.01
N ALA A 180 21.62 18.20 1.11
CA ALA A 180 20.33 18.70 1.57
C ALA A 180 20.37 19.06 3.06
N GLU A 181 21.09 18.29 3.88
CA GLU A 181 21.30 18.56 5.31
C GLU A 181 22.01 19.90 5.54
N ASN A 182 22.89 20.30 4.62
CA ASN A 182 23.65 21.54 4.70
C ASN A 182 22.93 22.77 4.12
N ARG A 183 21.71 22.62 3.57
CA ARG A 183 20.98 23.72 2.94
C ARG A 183 19.89 24.26 3.86
N ILE A 184 19.90 25.59 4.04
CA ILE A 184 18.82 26.33 4.72
C ILE A 184 17.49 26.22 3.94
N LYS A 185 17.54 25.94 2.63
CA LYS A 185 16.36 25.73 1.79
C LYS A 185 16.22 24.25 1.44
N PRO A 186 15.19 23.54 1.94
CA PRO A 186 14.97 22.13 1.64
C PRO A 186 14.76 21.95 0.12
N GLU A 187 15.26 20.85 -0.44
CA GLU A 187 14.90 20.42 -1.80
C GLU A 187 13.37 20.41 -1.93
N LYS A 188 12.84 20.83 -3.10
CA LYS A 188 11.38 20.94 -3.31
C LYS A 188 10.71 19.63 -2.86
N ASN A 189 9.94 19.73 -1.78
CA ASN A 189 9.14 18.68 -1.16
C ASN A 189 9.91 17.55 -0.45
N GLY A 190 11.24 17.63 -0.28
CA GLY A 190 12.00 16.59 0.45
C GLY A 190 12.14 15.23 -0.27
N ILE A 191 11.92 15.21 -1.59
CA ILE A 191 12.21 14.06 -2.47
C ILE A 191 13.65 14.19 -2.97
N LEU A 192 14.46 13.17 -2.73
CA LEU A 192 15.88 13.12 -3.13
C LEU A 192 16.06 12.56 -4.55
N GLU A 193 15.32 11.50 -4.89
CA GLU A 193 15.41 10.82 -6.19
C GLU A 193 14.16 9.97 -6.44
N VAL A 194 13.83 9.78 -7.72
CA VAL A 194 12.83 8.80 -8.17
C VAL A 194 13.53 7.80 -9.08
N ILE A 195 13.54 6.54 -8.69
CA ILE A 195 14.16 5.45 -9.45
C ILE A 195 13.05 4.58 -10.04
N ASN A 196 13.02 4.50 -11.37
CA ASN A 196 12.04 3.72 -12.10
C ASN A 196 12.54 2.30 -12.33
N TYR A 197 11.67 1.33 -12.09
CA TYR A 197 11.90 -0.08 -12.33
C TYR A 197 10.84 -0.65 -13.25
N SER A 198 11.23 -1.62 -14.07
CA SER A 198 10.27 -2.36 -14.87
C SER A 198 10.67 -3.83 -15.03
N LYS A 199 9.67 -4.70 -15.15
CA LYS A 199 9.84 -6.08 -15.61
C LYS A 199 8.73 -6.46 -16.58
N LEU A 200 8.96 -7.50 -17.37
CA LEU A 200 7.91 -8.08 -18.19
C LEU A 200 6.91 -8.81 -17.29
N ARG A 201 5.63 -8.66 -17.59
CA ARG A 201 4.56 -9.39 -16.91
C ARG A 201 4.62 -10.86 -17.35
N PRO A 202 4.67 -11.82 -16.41
CA PRO A 202 4.57 -13.23 -16.77
C PRO A 202 3.29 -13.48 -17.56
N ASN A 203 3.37 -14.27 -18.63
CA ASN A 203 2.23 -14.70 -19.45
C ASN A 203 1.43 -13.59 -20.15
N SER A 204 1.95 -12.36 -20.26
CA SER A 204 1.27 -11.33 -21.07
C SER A 204 1.53 -11.56 -22.55
N VAL A 205 0.48 -11.76 -23.35
CA VAL A 205 0.55 -11.86 -24.82
C VAL A 205 1.16 -10.59 -25.42
N ASN A 206 0.85 -9.43 -24.83
CA ASN A 206 1.23 -8.11 -25.35
C ASN A 206 2.56 -7.57 -24.79
N GLN A 207 3.39 -8.42 -24.16
CA GLN A 207 4.63 -7.99 -23.50
C GLN A 207 4.43 -6.80 -22.54
N GLU A 208 3.34 -6.83 -21.77
CA GLU A 208 3.02 -5.77 -20.82
C GLU A 208 4.16 -5.62 -19.81
N THR A 209 4.53 -4.39 -19.50
CA THR A 209 5.57 -4.11 -18.51
C THR A 209 4.94 -3.67 -17.21
N LEU A 210 5.28 -4.36 -16.13
CA LEU A 210 4.95 -3.94 -14.78
C LEU A 210 5.98 -2.90 -14.35
N LYS A 211 5.52 -1.80 -13.77
CA LYS A 211 6.35 -0.66 -13.39
C LYS A 211 6.26 -0.41 -11.89
N VAL A 212 7.40 -0.09 -11.29
CA VAL A 212 7.53 0.29 -9.87
C VAL A 212 8.39 1.55 -9.81
N GLN A 213 7.95 2.56 -9.06
CA GLN A 213 8.74 3.75 -8.77
C GLN A 213 9.18 3.72 -7.31
N MET A 214 10.50 3.73 -7.09
CA MET A 214 11.08 3.92 -5.77
C MET A 214 11.38 5.41 -5.58
N ILE A 215 10.60 6.06 -4.72
CA ILE A 215 10.68 7.48 -4.39
C ILE A 215 11.46 7.61 -3.09
N VAL A 216 12.71 8.07 -3.19
CA VAL A 216 13.58 8.20 -2.02
C VAL A 216 13.42 9.57 -1.39
N VAL A 217 13.07 9.59 -0.10
CA VAL A 217 12.75 10.80 0.66
C VAL A 217 13.71 11.02 1.83
N ALA A 218 13.90 12.28 2.22
CA ALA A 218 14.80 12.65 3.31
C ALA A 218 14.22 12.32 4.70
N GLN A 219 12.90 12.45 4.86
CA GLN A 219 12.16 12.24 6.10
C GLN A 219 11.43 10.88 6.10
N PRO A 220 10.95 10.37 7.25
CA PRO A 220 10.12 9.18 7.30
C PRO A 220 8.96 9.22 6.28
N PRO A 221 8.70 8.16 5.49
CA PRO A 221 7.70 8.19 4.42
C PRO A 221 6.30 8.64 4.84
N ILE A 222 5.82 8.20 6.00
CA ILE A 222 4.50 8.61 6.53
C ILE A 222 4.46 10.11 6.77
N GLN A 223 5.47 10.65 7.45
CA GLN A 223 5.60 12.08 7.69
C GLN A 223 5.68 12.84 6.36
N HIS A 224 6.40 12.29 5.36
CA HIS A 224 6.46 12.88 4.03
C HIS A 224 5.10 12.97 3.35
N ILE A 225 4.30 11.91 3.41
CA ILE A 225 2.95 11.89 2.86
C ILE A 225 2.08 12.95 3.56
N MET A 226 2.13 12.98 4.90
CA MET A 226 1.35 13.90 5.74
C MET A 226 1.71 15.38 5.59
N LEU A 227 2.96 15.71 5.23
CA LEU A 227 3.37 17.10 5.05
C LEU A 227 3.23 17.59 3.61
N THR A 228 3.39 16.69 2.63
CA THR A 228 3.50 17.08 1.22
C THR A 228 2.16 17.06 0.50
N TYR A 229 1.25 16.14 0.83
CA TYR A 229 0.02 15.93 0.08
C TYR A 229 -1.20 16.64 0.68
N HIS A 230 -1.07 17.23 1.87
CA HIS A 230 -2.15 17.98 2.50
C HIS A 230 -2.33 19.40 1.94
N SER A 231 -1.34 19.96 1.25
CA SER A 231 -1.38 21.34 0.74
C SER A 231 -1.94 21.49 -0.69
N ARG A 232 -2.30 20.39 -1.36
CA ARG A 232 -2.79 20.41 -2.77
C ARG A 232 -4.29 20.21 -2.94
N PHE A 233 -5.04 20.03 -1.85
CA PHE A 233 -6.50 19.87 -1.92
C PHE A 233 -7.26 21.21 -1.79
N ASP A 234 -6.56 22.33 -1.95
CA ASP A 234 -7.14 23.66 -1.82
C ASP A 234 -7.93 24.07 -3.09
N SER A 235 -9.26 23.99 -2.95
CA SER A 235 -10.31 24.90 -3.45
C SER A 235 -10.57 25.20 -4.94
N THR A 236 -9.83 24.72 -5.95
CA THR A 236 -10.10 25.17 -7.36
C THR A 236 -10.98 24.29 -8.26
N HIS A 237 -11.58 23.18 -7.78
CA HIS A 237 -12.51 22.38 -8.60
C HIS A 237 -13.85 22.12 -7.90
N HIS A 238 -14.68 23.16 -7.82
CA HIS A 238 -16.14 23.02 -7.76
C HIS A 238 -16.70 23.09 -9.18
N ASN A 239 -16.89 21.93 -9.84
CA ASN A 239 -17.89 21.70 -10.91
C ASN A 239 -17.71 20.32 -11.58
N SER A 240 -17.63 19.25 -10.78
CA SER A 240 -17.71 17.89 -11.32
C SER A 240 -18.56 17.04 -10.38
N THR A 241 -19.85 16.97 -10.67
CA THR A 241 -20.79 16.03 -10.06
C THR A 241 -20.38 14.62 -10.44
N CYS A 242 -19.95 13.83 -9.44
CA CYS A 242 -19.87 12.35 -9.38
C CYS A 242 -18.58 11.77 -8.77
N PHE A 243 -17.63 12.59 -8.29
CA PHE A 243 -16.51 12.07 -7.50
C PHE A 243 -16.39 12.84 -6.18
N ARG A 244 -17.00 12.32 -5.12
CA ARG A 244 -16.62 12.70 -3.76
C ARG A 244 -15.51 11.73 -3.34
N PRO A 245 -14.23 12.13 -3.39
CA PRO A 245 -13.17 11.28 -2.85
C PRO A 245 -13.46 11.04 -1.37
N PRO A 246 -13.16 9.84 -0.82
CA PRO A 246 -13.33 9.56 0.59
C PRO A 246 -12.57 10.62 1.41
N ARG A 247 -13.21 11.13 2.48
CA ARG A 247 -12.61 12.12 3.38
C ARG A 247 -11.26 11.57 3.89
N PHE A 248 -10.17 12.30 3.62
CA PHE A 248 -8.76 11.97 3.83
C PHE A 248 -8.36 11.51 5.24
N SER A 249 -9.25 11.64 6.23
CA SER A 249 -9.02 11.18 7.59
C SER A 249 -8.89 9.65 7.72
N ILE A 250 -9.38 8.88 6.74
CA ILE A 250 -9.17 7.42 6.64
C ILE A 250 -7.70 7.07 6.32
N VAL A 251 -7.05 7.88 5.49
CA VAL A 251 -5.68 7.65 5.00
C VAL A 251 -4.65 7.79 6.13
N LYS A 252 -4.87 8.72 7.07
CA LYS A 252 -3.98 8.89 8.25
C LYS A 252 -3.96 7.66 9.17
N GLY A 253 -5.07 6.94 9.30
CA GLY A 253 -5.16 5.75 10.17
C GLY A 253 -4.47 4.51 9.61
N LEU A 254 -4.58 4.27 8.31
CA LEU A 254 -4.01 3.06 7.68
C LEU A 254 -2.47 3.05 7.68
N TYR A 255 -1.82 4.21 7.48
CA TYR A 255 -0.37 4.27 7.44
C TYR A 255 0.30 4.06 8.81
N ALA A 256 -0.30 4.52 9.90
CA ALA A 256 0.24 4.33 11.26
C ALA A 256 0.20 2.86 11.71
N THR A 257 -0.81 2.11 11.25
CA THR A 257 -1.08 0.73 11.69
C THR A 257 -0.06 -0.28 11.16
N VAL A 258 0.37 -0.15 9.90
CA VAL A 258 1.31 -1.11 9.27
C VAL A 258 2.71 -1.05 9.89
N GLN A 259 3.14 0.12 10.38
CA GLN A 259 4.44 0.28 11.04
C GLN A 259 4.44 -0.14 12.52
N TYR A 260 3.35 0.15 13.26
CA TYR A 260 3.25 -0.22 14.68
C TYR A 260 3.33 -1.74 14.90
N GLN A 261 2.68 -2.52 14.02
CA GLN A 261 2.65 -3.99 14.09
C GLN A 261 4.00 -4.67 13.76
N LEU A 262 4.93 -3.98 13.10
CA LEU A 262 6.28 -4.50 12.88
C LEU A 262 7.19 -4.26 14.11
N SER A 263 7.01 -3.15 14.83
CA SER A 263 7.84 -2.83 16.01
C SER A 263 7.47 -3.63 17.28
N GLU A 264 6.19 -3.95 17.50
CA GLU A 264 5.79 -4.70 18.71
C GLU A 264 6.28 -6.16 18.71
N LYS A 265 6.48 -6.76 17.53
CA LYS A 265 6.98 -8.13 17.41
C LYS A 265 8.48 -8.26 17.66
N GLU A 266 9.26 -7.20 17.46
CA GLU A 266 10.68 -7.16 17.82
C GLU A 266 10.89 -7.05 19.34
N CYS A 267 9.96 -6.42 20.06
CA CYS A 267 10.01 -6.33 21.53
C CYS A 267 9.54 -7.61 22.26
N GLN A 268 8.88 -8.55 21.58
CA GLN A 268 8.39 -9.80 22.19
C GLN A 268 9.22 -11.04 21.84
N ALA A 269 10.25 -10.90 20.99
CA ALA A 269 11.12 -11.98 20.53
C ALA A 269 12.56 -11.91 21.08
N GLY A 270 12.83 -11.04 22.06
CA GLY A 270 14.07 -10.96 22.82
C GLY A 270 13.80 -11.09 24.32
#